data_AF-A0A132NLT7-F1
#
_entry.id   AF-A0A132NLT7-F1
#
_cell.length_a   1.000
_cell.length_b   1.000
_cell.length_c   1.000
_cell.angle_alpha   90.00
_cell.angle_beta   90.00
_cell.angle_gamma   90.00
#
_symmetry.space_group_name_H-M   'P 1'
#
loop_
_entity.id
_entity.type
_entity.pdbx_description
1 polymer ?
#
loop_
_entity_poly.entity_id
_entity_poly.type
_entity_poly.pdbx_seq_one_letter_code
_entity_poly.pdbx_strand_id
1 'polypeptide(L)' 'MLHKIGQVLADVGVDVRRARVATLGAEAVDVFYVVDEAGEKLDPELSALVKKRILAALR' A
#
# COMPACT_ATOMS: atom_id res chain seq x y z
N MET A 1 6.26 -8.20 7.55
CA MET A 1 6.00 -7.76 6.17
C MET A 1 4.89 -6.73 6.12
N LEU A 2 3.70 -7.05 6.66
CA LEU A 2 2.57 -6.12 6.71
C LEU A 2 2.89 -4.74 7.31
N HIS A 3 3.58 -4.69 8.46
CA HIS A 3 3.91 -3.39 9.09
C HIS A 3 4.80 -2.50 8.20
N LYS A 4 5.68 -3.09 7.37
CA LYS A 4 6.58 -2.34 6.49
C LYS A 4 5.79 -1.66 5.37
N ILE A 5 4.78 -2.36 4.83
CA ILE A 5 3.88 -1.81 3.82
C ILE A 5 3.10 -0.64 4.42
N GLY A 6 2.52 -0.81 5.62
CA GLY A 6 1.80 0.26 6.31
C GLY A 6 2.65 1.50 6.58
N GLN A 7 3.91 1.31 7.01
CA GLN A 7 4.86 2.41 7.20
C GLN A 7 5.15 3.15 5.89
N VAL A 8 5.44 2.43 4.80
CA VAL A 8 5.70 3.05 3.50
C VAL A 8 4.51 3.86 3.00
N LEU A 9 3.28 3.35 3.19
CA LEU A 9 2.07 4.07 2.80
C LEU A 9 1.94 5.39 3.60
N ALA A 10 2.18 5.34 4.91
CA ALA A 10 2.17 6.55 5.75
C ALA A 10 3.27 7.54 5.36
N ASP A 11 4.50 7.06 5.10
CA ASP A 11 5.64 7.90 4.72
C ASP A 11 5.43 8.64 3.38
N VAL A 12 4.60 8.08 2.50
CA VAL A 12 4.28 8.67 1.18
C VAL A 12 3.04 9.58 1.25
N GLY A 13 2.38 9.67 2.41
CA GLY A 13 1.17 10.49 2.56
C GLY A 13 -0.06 9.91 1.86
N VAL A 14 -0.18 8.57 1.85
CA VAL A 14 -1.36 7.90 1.27
C VAL A 14 -2.18 7.19 2.34
N ASP A 15 -3.49 7.41 2.28
CA ASP A 15 -4.44 6.93 3.27
C ASP A 15 -5.03 5.59 2.86
N VAL A 16 -5.04 4.64 3.79
CA VAL A 16 -5.67 3.31 3.60
C VAL A 16 -7.15 3.40 3.97
N ARG A 17 -8.03 3.33 2.97
CA ARG A 17 -9.49 3.28 3.17
C ARG A 17 -9.98 1.90 3.58
N ARG A 18 -9.34 0.86 3.06
CA ARG A 18 -9.68 -0.53 3.37
C ARG A 18 -8.46 -1.41 3.16
N ALA A 19 -8.31 -2.41 4.01
CA ALA A 19 -7.36 -3.49 3.82
C ALA A 19 -8.10 -4.83 3.86
N ARG A 20 -7.68 -5.78 3.04
CA ARG A 20 -8.12 -7.17 3.10
C ARG A 20 -6.89 -8.06 3.17
N VAL A 21 -6.83 -8.87 4.20
CA VAL A 21 -5.79 -9.88 4.41
C VAL A 21 -6.47 -11.23 4.31
N ALA A 22 -5.96 -12.09 3.42
CA ALA A 22 -6.47 -13.43 3.23
C ALA A 22 -5.29 -14.41 3.10
N THR A 23 -5.51 -15.65 3.54
CA THR A 23 -4.55 -16.74 3.35
C THR A 23 -5.15 -17.78 2.41
N LEU A 24 -4.43 -18.13 1.36
CA LEU A 24 -4.79 -19.17 0.42
C LEU A 24 -3.77 -20.31 0.51
N GLY A 25 -4.14 -21.38 1.22
CA GLY A 25 -3.20 -22.46 1.54
C GLY A 25 -2.03 -21.93 2.38
N ALA A 26 -0.82 -22.01 1.84
CA ALA A 26 0.41 -21.52 2.48
C ALA A 26 0.77 -20.07 2.12
N GLU A 27 0.05 -19.42 1.21
CA GLU A 27 0.34 -18.07 0.76
C GLU A 27 -0.58 -17.05 1.45
N ALA A 28 -0.02 -15.88 1.79
CA ALA A 28 -0.79 -14.73 2.27
C ALA A 28 -0.96 -13.72 1.12
N VAL A 29 -2.18 -13.24 0.94
CA VAL A 29 -2.56 -12.22 -0.04
C VAL A 29 -3.11 -11.01 0.71
N ASP A 30 -2.39 -9.90 0.61
CA ASP A 30 -2.76 -8.61 1.20
C ASP A 30 -3.19 -7.62 0.10
N VAL A 31 -4.34 -6.98 0.28
CA VAL A 31 -4.87 -5.95 -0.63
C VAL A 31 -5.16 -4.67 0.14
N PHE A 32 -4.65 -3.54 -0.34
CA PHE A 32 -4.90 -2.21 0.22
C PHE A 32 -5.61 -1.32 -0.81
N TYR A 33 -6.71 -0.71 -0.38
CA TYR A 33 -7.40 0.34 -1.12
C TYR A 33 -6.95 1.67 -0.55
N VAL A 34 -6.24 2.44 -1.37
CA VAL A 34 -5.57 3.68 -0.94
C VAL A 34 -6.08 4.87 -1.74
N VAL A 35 -6.04 6.03 -1.09
CA VAL A 35 -6.37 7.35 -1.62
C VAL A 35 -5.28 8.33 -1.21
N ASP A 36 -5.24 9.51 -1.82
CA ASP A 36 -4.41 10.61 -1.34
C ASP A 36 -4.98 11.25 -0.06
N GLU A 37 -4.28 12.23 0.49
CA GLU A 37 -4.70 12.96 1.70
C GLU A 37 -6.03 13.73 1.53
N ALA A 38 -6.41 14.07 0.30
CA ALA A 38 -7.71 14.69 0.01
C ALA A 38 -8.85 13.66 -0.06
N GLY A 39 -8.52 12.37 -0.02
CA GLY A 39 -9.48 11.27 -0.16
C GLY A 39 -9.76 10.91 -1.62
N GLU A 40 -9.01 11.47 -2.56
CA GLU A 40 -9.17 11.26 -4.00
C GLU A 40 -8.28 10.13 -4.51
N LYS A 41 -8.54 9.71 -5.74
CA LYS A 41 -7.74 8.68 -6.38
C LYS A 41 -6.32 9.20 -6.63
N LEU A 42 -5.32 8.39 -6.27
CA LEU A 42 -3.92 8.67 -6.56
C LEU A 42 -3.72 9.01 -8.04
N ASP A 43 -2.99 10.09 -8.29
CA ASP A 43 -2.50 10.39 -9.63
C ASP A 43 -1.46 9.33 -10.07
N PRO A 44 -1.16 9.25 -11.39
CA PRO A 44 -0.24 8.25 -11.91
C PRO A 44 1.19 8.32 -11.34
N GLU A 45 1.68 9.51 -11.01
CA GLU A 45 3.04 9.72 -10.50
C GLU A 45 3.15 9.23 -9.06
N LEU A 46 2.21 9.62 -8.21
CA LEU A 46 2.11 9.17 -6.83
C LEU A 46 1.90 7.65 -6.75
N SER A 47 1.05 7.10 -7.63
CA SER A 47 0.85 5.65 -7.72
C SER A 47 2.15 4.90 -8.06
N ALA A 48 2.94 5.42 -9.01
CA ALA A 48 4.22 4.84 -9.37
C ALA A 48 5.25 4.94 -8.23
N LEU A 49 5.27 6.05 -7.50
CA LEU A 49 6.12 6.25 -6.33
C LEU A 49 5.79 5.23 -5.22
N VAL A 50 4.51 5.10 -4.87
CA VAL A 50 4.04 4.13 -3.86
C VAL A 50 4.48 2.72 -4.24
N LYS A 51 4.25 2.31 -5.49
CA LYS A 51 4.67 0.98 -5.99
C LYS A 51 6.18 0.78 -5.85
N LYS A 52 6.99 1.77 -6.25
CA LYS A 52 8.46 1.70 -6.15
C LYS A 52 8.91 1.57 -4.69
N ARG A 53 8.33 2.35 -3.77
CA ARG A 53 8.70 2.34 -2.35
C ARG A 53 8.32 1.03 -1.67
N ILE A 54 7.14 0.48 -1.96
CA ILE A 54 6.71 -0.82 -1.44
C ILE A 54 7.66 -1.93 -1.91
N LEU A 55 7.95 -2.00 -3.22
CA LEU A 55 8.86 -3.02 -3.76
C LEU A 55 10.28 -2.93 -3.16
N ALA A 56 10.75 -1.71 -2.87
CA ALA A 56 12.05 -1.51 -2.22
C ALA A 56 12.07 -1.98 -0.76
N ALA A 57 10.96 -1.84 -0.02
CA ALA A 57 10.85 -2.24 1.38
C ALA A 57 10.67 -3.76 1.59
N LEU A 58 10.33 -4.49 0.52
CA LEU A 58 10.14 -5.94 0.51
C LEU A 58 11.41 -6.73 0.11
N ARG A 59 12.45 -6.04 -0.35
CA ARG A 59 13.79 -6.63 -0.52
C ARG A 59 14.52 -6.71 0.82
#